data_AF-A0A4S3TQ21-F1
#
_entry.id   AF-A0A4S3TQ21-F1
#
_cell.length_a   1.000
_cell.length_b   1.000
_cell.length_c   1.000
_cell.angle_alpha   90.00
_cell.angle_beta   90.00
_cell.angle_gamma   90.00
#
_symmetry.space_group_name_H-M   'P 1'
#
loop_
_entity.id
_entity.type
_entity.pdbx_description
1 polymer ?
#
loop_
_entity_poly.entity_id
_entity_poly.type
_entity_poly.pdbx_seq_one_letter_code
_entity_poly.pdbx_strand_id
1 'polypeptide(L)'
;MRIPAWPVAGAGFAVLWLFVRGVELAPTVVIGQFFFGLAVGLPTAFVFRRLYLESLDLGRGARALPAAGRYLRAFVRELVRANIDVAYRVLSPELPIEPEVILIPLRVETDVAVTLIANSITVTPGTVTLDYVADANALYVHAIDGRDPDAIVAPIRTWENYALEMFDEPQSPSDPVPDIVVSGGHHPRRPDEQAQRSLEERTDGQRASNDSPPTDDQSPDDAPSESGDIDDE
;
A
#
# COMPACT_ATOMS: atom_id res chain seq x y z
N MET A 1 1.91 -23.42 -21.47
CA MET A 1 1.01 -23.81 -22.57
C MET A 1 -0.20 -22.91 -22.46
N ARG A 2 -0.41 -22.03 -23.45
CA ARG A 2 -1.51 -21.05 -23.43
C ARG A 2 -2.77 -21.74 -23.93
N ILE A 3 -3.77 -21.87 -23.08
CA ILE A 3 -5.08 -22.39 -23.45
C ILE A 3 -6.11 -21.26 -23.34
N PRO A 4 -7.17 -21.27 -24.17
CA PRO A 4 -8.27 -20.32 -23.98
C PRO A 4 -8.84 -20.48 -22.58
N ALA A 5 -9.25 -19.40 -21.92
CA ALA A 5 -9.70 -19.48 -20.52
C ALA A 5 -11.09 -20.11 -20.37
N TRP A 6 -11.94 -20.04 -21.40
CA TRP A 6 -13.34 -20.47 -21.30
C TRP A 6 -13.55 -21.97 -21.01
N PRO A 7 -12.75 -22.94 -21.52
CA PRO A 7 -12.91 -24.34 -21.12
C PRO A 7 -12.46 -24.57 -19.68
N VAL A 8 -11.44 -23.85 -19.21
CA VAL A 8 -10.97 -23.90 -17.81
C VAL A 8 -12.05 -23.34 -16.89
N ALA A 9 -12.65 -22.20 -17.26
CA ALA A 9 -13.76 -21.61 -16.53
C ALA A 9 -14.98 -22.54 -16.50
N GLY A 10 -15.32 -23.19 -17.62
CA GLY A 10 -16.42 -24.16 -17.67
C GLY A 10 -16.17 -25.42 -16.83
N ALA A 11 -14.93 -25.93 -16.83
CA ALA A 11 -14.53 -27.02 -15.94
C ALA A 11 -14.56 -26.59 -14.45
N GLY A 12 -14.09 -25.37 -14.15
CA GLY A 12 -14.19 -24.77 -12.82
C GLY A 12 -15.63 -24.62 -12.36
N PHE A 13 -16.55 -24.24 -13.26
CA PHE A 13 -17.98 -24.20 -12.97
C PHE A 13 -18.55 -25.59 -12.66
N ALA A 14 -18.10 -26.64 -13.35
CA ALA A 14 -18.52 -28.01 -13.06
C ALA A 14 -18.05 -28.47 -11.67
N VAL A 15 -16.84 -28.08 -11.24
CA VAL A 15 -16.35 -28.34 -9.88
C VAL A 15 -17.16 -27.54 -8.85
N LEU A 16 -17.40 -26.25 -9.12
CA LEU A 16 -18.23 -25.41 -8.27
C LEU A 16 -19.65 -25.96 -8.14
N TRP A 17 -20.22 -26.49 -9.22
CA TRP A 17 -21.53 -27.13 -9.24
C TRP A 17 -21.60 -28.29 -8.24
N LEU A 18 -20.59 -29.18 -8.23
CA LEU A 18 -20.51 -30.28 -7.28
C LEU A 18 -20.49 -29.78 -5.82
N PHE A 19 -19.69 -28.75 -5.56
CA PHE A 19 -19.57 -28.15 -4.24
C PHE A 19 -20.90 -27.54 -3.76
N VAL A 20 -21.54 -26.73 -4.60
CA VAL A 20 -22.81 -26.05 -4.27
C VAL A 20 -23.96 -27.05 -4.10
N ARG A 21 -23.99 -28.12 -4.90
CA ARG A 21 -25.04 -29.16 -4.80
C ARG A 21 -24.90 -30.06 -3.57
N GLY A 22 -23.74 -30.07 -2.91
CA GLY A 22 -23.49 -30.92 -1.74
C GLY A 22 -23.75 -32.40 -2.02
N VAL A 23 -23.27 -32.90 -3.16
CA VAL A 23 -23.55 -34.26 -3.62
C VAL A 23 -22.84 -35.32 -2.78
N GLU A 24 -23.52 -36.45 -2.58
CA GLU A 24 -22.93 -37.63 -1.96
C GLU A 24 -21.68 -38.07 -2.74
N LEU A 25 -20.61 -38.44 -2.01
CA LEU A 25 -19.31 -38.83 -2.57
C LEU A 25 -19.33 -40.20 -3.28
N ALA A 26 -20.51 -40.72 -3.63
CA ALA A 26 -20.65 -41.90 -4.46
C ALA A 26 -20.08 -41.63 -5.87
N PRO A 27 -19.10 -42.41 -6.36
CA PRO A 27 -18.40 -42.11 -7.61
C PRO A 27 -19.33 -41.92 -8.81
N THR A 28 -20.41 -42.70 -8.89
CA THR A 28 -21.41 -42.60 -9.97
C THR A 28 -22.19 -41.29 -9.93
N VAL A 29 -22.56 -40.83 -8.73
CA VAL A 29 -23.29 -39.57 -8.51
C VAL A 29 -22.37 -38.38 -8.83
N VAL A 30 -21.13 -38.41 -8.35
CA VAL A 30 -20.14 -37.36 -8.62
C VAL A 30 -19.87 -37.21 -10.11
N ILE A 31 -19.60 -38.32 -10.82
CA ILE A 31 -19.34 -38.29 -12.26
C ILE A 31 -20.55 -37.72 -13.03
N GLY A 32 -21.77 -38.21 -12.73
CA GLY A 32 -22.98 -37.72 -13.40
C GLY A 32 -23.24 -36.23 -13.18
N GLN A 33 -23.04 -35.75 -11.94
CA GLN A 33 -23.23 -34.35 -11.58
C GLN A 33 -22.12 -33.45 -12.14
N PHE A 34 -20.91 -33.97 -12.31
CA PHE A 34 -19.82 -33.27 -12.97
C PHE A 34 -20.14 -33.05 -14.46
N PHE A 35 -20.62 -34.08 -15.16
CA PHE A 35 -21.03 -33.94 -16.57
C PHE A 35 -22.21 -32.99 -16.74
N PHE A 36 -23.18 -33.02 -15.82
CA PHE A 36 -24.27 -32.04 -15.82
C PHE A 36 -23.75 -30.61 -15.60
N GLY A 37 -22.86 -30.43 -14.63
CA GLY A 37 -22.19 -29.16 -14.37
C GLY A 37 -21.38 -28.67 -15.57
N LEU A 38 -20.74 -29.56 -16.31
CA LEU A 38 -19.98 -29.24 -17.53
C LEU A 38 -20.91 -28.89 -18.70
N ALA A 39 -22.02 -29.60 -18.85
CA ALA A 39 -23.04 -29.35 -19.87
C ALA A 39 -23.69 -27.96 -19.71
N VAL A 40 -23.85 -27.48 -18.48
CA VAL A 40 -24.31 -26.12 -18.19
C VAL A 40 -23.15 -25.12 -18.21
N GLY A 41 -22.01 -25.50 -17.64
CA GLY A 41 -20.86 -24.63 -17.41
C GLY A 41 -20.13 -24.22 -18.69
N LEU A 42 -19.96 -25.11 -19.67
CA LEU A 42 -19.29 -24.78 -20.93
C LEU A 42 -20.09 -23.74 -21.76
N PRO A 43 -21.41 -23.90 -22.01
CA PRO A 43 -22.20 -22.86 -22.67
C PRO A 43 -22.15 -21.52 -21.93
N THR A 44 -22.32 -21.53 -20.62
CA THR A 44 -22.24 -20.31 -19.80
C THR A 44 -20.85 -19.65 -19.94
N ALA A 45 -19.77 -20.41 -19.78
CA ALA A 45 -18.41 -19.91 -19.94
C ALA A 45 -18.13 -19.40 -21.37
N PHE A 46 -18.73 -20.01 -22.39
CA PHE A 46 -18.59 -19.57 -23.78
C PHE A 46 -19.30 -18.24 -24.05
N VAL A 47 -20.51 -18.04 -23.50
CA VAL A 47 -21.28 -16.79 -23.60
C VAL A 47 -20.56 -15.66 -22.88
N PHE A 48 -20.09 -15.93 -21.66
CA PHE A 48 -19.40 -14.94 -20.83
C PHE A 48 -17.89 -14.86 -21.06
N ARG A 49 -17.35 -15.52 -22.10
CA ARG A 49 -15.90 -15.58 -22.34
C ARG A 49 -15.22 -14.21 -22.46
N ARG A 50 -15.98 -13.18 -22.85
CA ARG A 50 -15.49 -11.79 -23.00
C ARG A 50 -15.28 -11.09 -21.66
N LEU A 51 -15.86 -11.59 -20.56
CA LEU A 51 -15.71 -11.02 -19.22
C LEU A 51 -14.48 -11.56 -18.47
N TYR A 52 -13.83 -12.61 -18.97
CA TYR A 52 -12.68 -13.25 -18.31
C TYR A 52 -11.40 -13.00 -19.12
N LEU A 53 -10.25 -13.30 -18.49
CA LEU A 53 -8.93 -13.28 -19.15
C LEU A 53 -8.97 -14.07 -20.45
N GLU A 54 -8.41 -13.52 -21.52
CA GLU A 54 -8.52 -14.09 -22.88
C GLU A 54 -7.76 -15.43 -23.01
N SER A 55 -6.66 -15.59 -22.25
CA SER A 55 -5.86 -16.82 -22.22
C SER A 55 -5.29 -17.08 -20.82
N LEU A 56 -5.20 -18.36 -20.46
CA LEU A 56 -4.50 -18.81 -19.27
C LEU A 56 -3.25 -19.55 -19.69
N ASP A 57 -2.10 -19.18 -19.12
CA ASP A 57 -0.89 -19.98 -19.23
C ASP A 57 -0.75 -20.85 -17.99
N LEU A 58 -1.10 -22.14 -18.14
CA LEU A 58 -0.98 -23.14 -17.07
C LEU A 58 0.47 -23.25 -16.55
N GLY A 59 1.47 -23.02 -17.40
CA GLY A 59 2.87 -23.07 -17.01
C GLY A 59 3.28 -21.88 -16.15
N ARG A 60 2.77 -20.68 -16.46
CA ARG A 60 2.94 -19.49 -15.61
C ARG A 60 2.22 -19.67 -14.28
N GLY A 61 0.98 -20.14 -14.31
CA GLY A 61 0.18 -20.39 -13.11
C GLY A 61 0.88 -21.33 -12.12
N ALA A 62 1.46 -22.43 -12.60
CA ALA A 62 2.20 -23.36 -11.75
C ALA A 62 3.45 -22.73 -11.10
N ARG A 63 4.19 -21.88 -11.83
CA ARG A 63 5.35 -21.15 -11.29
C ARG A 63 4.96 -20.06 -10.30
N ALA A 64 3.76 -19.51 -10.43
CA ALA A 64 3.22 -18.51 -9.53
C ALA A 64 2.73 -19.10 -8.19
N LEU A 65 2.44 -20.42 -8.13
CA LEU A 65 1.91 -21.07 -6.92
C LEU A 65 2.75 -20.87 -5.64
N PRO A 66 4.10 -20.98 -5.67
CA PRO A 66 4.90 -20.75 -4.47
C PRO A 66 4.82 -19.29 -3.98
N ALA A 67 4.86 -18.32 -4.89
CA ALA A 67 4.71 -16.90 -4.57
C ALA A 67 3.31 -16.62 -4.02
N ALA A 68 2.26 -17.17 -4.65
CA ALA A 68 0.88 -17.12 -4.17
C ALA A 68 0.72 -17.70 -2.77
N GLY A 69 1.36 -18.83 -2.47
CA GLY A 69 1.33 -19.43 -1.14
C GLY A 69 2.03 -18.56 -0.08
N ARG A 70 3.16 -17.92 -0.42
CA ARG A 70 3.85 -16.97 0.47
C ARG A 70 3.02 -15.70 0.69
N TYR A 71 2.42 -15.17 -0.37
CA TYR A 71 1.47 -14.06 -0.32
C TYR A 71 0.33 -14.39 0.64
N LEU A 72 -0.37 -15.50 0.42
CA LEU A 72 -1.53 -15.90 1.21
C LEU A 72 -1.17 -16.06 2.69
N ARG A 73 -0.03 -16.69 3.00
CA ARG A 73 0.44 -16.83 4.38
C ARG A 73 0.72 -15.47 5.03
N ALA A 74 1.40 -14.56 4.32
CA ALA A 74 1.70 -13.23 4.83
C ALA A 74 0.43 -12.40 5.04
N PHE A 75 -0.50 -12.45 4.08
CA PHE A 75 -1.81 -11.81 4.15
C PHE A 75 -2.64 -12.32 5.32
N VAL A 76 -2.81 -13.65 5.48
CA VAL A 76 -3.60 -14.22 6.57
C VAL A 76 -3.01 -13.86 7.94
N ARG A 77 -1.68 -13.86 8.08
CA ARG A 77 -1.02 -13.43 9.32
C ARG A 77 -1.39 -11.99 9.68
N GLU A 78 -1.36 -11.10 8.70
CA GLU A 78 -1.67 -9.70 8.92
C GLU A 78 -3.16 -9.47 9.15
N LEU A 79 -4.02 -10.16 8.40
CA LEU A 79 -5.46 -10.16 8.60
C LEU A 79 -5.83 -10.52 10.05
N VAL A 80 -5.22 -11.57 10.60
CA VAL A 80 -5.45 -11.96 12.00
C VAL A 80 -4.99 -10.87 12.98
N ARG A 81 -3.82 -10.27 12.77
CA ARG A 81 -3.30 -9.18 13.62
C ARG A 81 -4.18 -7.95 13.59
N ALA A 82 -4.58 -7.52 12.40
CA ALA A 82 -5.44 -6.37 12.19
C ALA A 82 -6.81 -6.55 12.85
N ASN A 83 -7.38 -7.77 12.81
CA ASN A 83 -8.60 -8.07 13.55
C ASN A 83 -8.43 -7.93 15.08
N ILE A 84 -7.31 -8.40 15.63
CA ILE A 84 -7.00 -8.27 17.06
C ILE A 84 -6.80 -6.79 17.43
N ASP A 85 -6.06 -6.04 16.63
CA ASP A 85 -5.79 -4.61 16.84
C ASP A 85 -7.08 -3.78 16.81
N VAL A 86 -7.93 -3.96 15.80
CA VAL A 86 -9.24 -3.28 15.73
C VAL A 86 -10.14 -3.70 16.90
N ALA A 87 -10.17 -4.99 17.28
CA ALA A 87 -10.93 -5.44 18.44
C ALA A 87 -10.45 -4.77 19.74
N TYR A 88 -9.13 -4.62 19.93
CA TYR A 88 -8.56 -3.90 21.06
C TYR A 88 -8.98 -2.43 21.08
N ARG A 89 -8.92 -1.75 19.93
CA ARG A 89 -9.30 -0.33 19.82
C ARG A 89 -10.77 -0.09 20.15
N VAL A 90 -11.66 -0.98 19.69
CA VAL A 90 -13.10 -0.90 19.97
C VAL A 90 -13.42 -1.16 21.45
N LEU A 91 -12.66 -2.04 22.10
CA LEU A 91 -12.85 -2.35 23.53
C LEU A 91 -12.16 -1.33 24.46
N SER A 92 -11.19 -0.57 23.95
CA SER A 92 -10.50 0.45 24.73
C SER A 92 -11.40 1.66 24.98
N PRO A 93 -11.59 2.08 26.24
CA PRO A 93 -12.36 3.27 26.57
C PRO A 93 -11.69 4.57 26.06
N GLU A 94 -10.39 4.52 25.80
CA GLU A 94 -9.61 5.65 25.29
C GLU A 94 -9.83 5.90 23.79
N LEU A 95 -10.38 4.91 23.05
CA LEU A 95 -10.60 4.96 21.60
C LEU A 95 -9.42 5.58 20.83
N PRO A 96 -8.21 4.98 20.90
CA PRO A 96 -7.00 5.56 20.30
C PRO A 96 -7.06 5.44 18.77
N ILE A 97 -7.70 6.43 18.13
CA ILE A 97 -7.99 6.52 16.70
C ILE A 97 -7.47 7.88 16.21
N GLU A 98 -6.66 7.87 15.17
CA GLU A 98 -6.09 9.07 14.54
C GLU A 98 -6.13 8.84 13.03
N PRO A 99 -7.25 9.17 12.35
CA PRO A 99 -7.43 8.77 10.97
C PRO A 99 -6.51 9.54 10.02
N GLU A 100 -5.99 8.85 9.00
CA GLU A 100 -5.03 9.43 8.06
C GLU A 100 -5.30 8.94 6.63
N VAL A 101 -4.89 9.72 5.63
CA VAL A 101 -4.96 9.32 4.22
C VAL A 101 -3.55 9.33 3.64
N ILE A 102 -3.14 8.18 3.13
CA ILE A 102 -1.80 7.94 2.60
C ILE A 102 -1.92 7.59 1.12
N LEU A 103 -1.15 8.27 0.29
CA LEU A 103 -0.91 7.90 -1.09
C LEU A 103 0.27 6.93 -1.16
N ILE A 104 0.02 5.72 -1.66
CA ILE A 104 1.01 4.65 -1.75
C ILE A 104 1.26 4.36 -3.24
N PRO A 105 2.39 4.79 -3.81
CA PRO A 105 2.74 4.42 -5.18
C PRO A 105 3.10 2.93 -5.24
N LEU A 106 2.63 2.25 -6.29
CA LEU A 106 2.78 0.82 -6.51
C LEU A 106 3.93 0.52 -7.46
N ARG A 107 4.48 -0.69 -7.31
CA ARG A 107 5.45 -1.32 -8.21
C ARG A 107 4.82 -2.33 -9.16
N VAL A 108 3.68 -2.89 -8.77
CA VAL A 108 2.88 -3.75 -9.64
C VAL A 108 2.17 -2.90 -10.70
N GLU A 109 2.10 -3.37 -11.93
CA GLU A 109 1.51 -2.62 -13.06
C GLU A 109 0.27 -3.31 -13.64
N THR A 110 0.15 -4.64 -13.53
CA THR A 110 -1.03 -5.32 -14.08
C THR A 110 -2.29 -5.03 -13.26
N ASP A 111 -3.41 -4.79 -13.96
CA ASP A 111 -4.72 -4.52 -13.32
C ASP A 111 -5.10 -5.56 -12.27
N VAL A 112 -4.78 -6.84 -12.51
CA VAL A 112 -5.07 -7.94 -11.57
C VAL A 112 -4.20 -7.83 -10.32
N ALA A 113 -2.93 -7.47 -10.44
CA ALA A 113 -2.02 -7.28 -9.32
C ALA A 113 -2.40 -6.05 -8.48
N VAL A 114 -2.66 -4.91 -9.14
CA VAL A 114 -3.16 -3.68 -8.49
C VAL A 114 -4.46 -3.98 -7.74
N THR A 115 -5.40 -4.67 -8.39
CA THR A 115 -6.68 -5.08 -7.79
C THR A 115 -6.46 -5.99 -6.59
N LEU A 116 -5.53 -6.94 -6.65
CA LEU A 116 -5.23 -7.83 -5.52
C LEU A 116 -4.71 -7.05 -4.31
N ILE A 117 -3.78 -6.12 -4.53
CA ILE A 117 -3.22 -5.27 -3.46
C ILE A 117 -4.32 -4.39 -2.86
N ALA A 118 -5.09 -3.69 -3.70
CA ALA A 118 -6.20 -2.83 -3.26
C ALA A 118 -7.23 -3.58 -2.41
N ASN A 119 -7.63 -4.79 -2.83
CA ASN A 119 -8.57 -5.61 -2.08
C ASN A 119 -7.97 -6.12 -0.76
N SER A 120 -6.68 -6.46 -0.75
CA SER A 120 -6.01 -6.94 0.47
C SER A 120 -5.90 -5.84 1.53
N ILE A 121 -5.66 -4.60 1.11
CA ILE A 121 -5.73 -3.42 1.98
C ILE A 121 -7.15 -3.26 2.55
N THR A 122 -8.17 -3.30 1.70
CA THR A 122 -9.57 -3.12 2.15
C THR A 122 -10.08 -4.25 3.05
N VAL A 123 -9.64 -5.48 2.84
CA VAL A 123 -10.04 -6.63 3.69
C VAL A 123 -9.32 -6.61 5.04
N THR A 124 -8.17 -5.94 5.14
CA THR A 124 -7.42 -5.81 6.38
C THR A 124 -8.08 -4.76 7.27
N PRO A 125 -8.69 -5.14 8.42
CA PRO A 125 -9.41 -4.20 9.25
C PRO A 125 -8.53 -3.03 9.71
N GLY A 126 -9.10 -1.82 9.72
CA GLY A 126 -8.37 -0.61 10.06
C GLY A 126 -7.78 0.14 8.87
N THR A 127 -7.85 -0.42 7.66
CA THR A 127 -7.51 0.27 6.40
C THR A 127 -8.59 0.09 5.34
N VAL A 128 -8.69 1.03 4.40
CA VAL A 128 -9.55 0.93 3.22
C VAL A 128 -8.91 1.65 2.03
N THR A 129 -8.94 1.01 0.86
CA THR A 129 -8.55 1.66 -0.41
C THR A 129 -9.66 2.59 -0.88
N LEU A 130 -9.34 3.86 -1.10
CA LEU A 130 -10.28 4.91 -1.54
C LEU A 130 -10.36 4.99 -3.06
N ASP A 131 -9.20 5.08 -3.74
CA ASP A 131 -9.12 5.29 -5.17
C ASP A 131 -7.77 4.83 -5.75
N TYR A 132 -7.74 4.61 -7.07
CA TYR A 132 -6.54 4.29 -7.84
C TYR A 132 -6.23 5.42 -8.84
N VAL A 133 -5.06 6.03 -8.69
CA VAL A 133 -4.57 7.08 -9.57
C VAL A 133 -3.74 6.45 -10.69
N ALA A 134 -4.36 6.23 -11.85
CA ALA A 134 -3.74 5.56 -12.98
C ALA A 134 -2.44 6.23 -13.47
N ASP A 135 -2.43 7.57 -13.58
CA ASP A 135 -1.26 8.32 -14.08
C ASP A 135 -0.02 8.20 -13.18
N ALA A 136 -0.24 7.98 -11.87
CA ALA A 136 0.81 7.86 -10.87
C ALA A 136 1.06 6.40 -10.44
N ASN A 137 0.30 5.44 -10.97
CA ASN A 137 0.23 4.06 -10.48
C ASN A 137 0.20 3.99 -8.94
N ALA A 138 -0.77 4.65 -8.31
CA ALA A 138 -0.79 4.83 -6.86
C ALA A 138 -2.19 4.60 -6.26
N LEU A 139 -2.23 4.13 -5.01
CA LEU A 139 -3.47 3.94 -4.26
C LEU A 139 -3.61 5.00 -3.18
N TYR A 140 -4.77 5.63 -3.09
CA TYR A 140 -5.18 6.35 -1.89
C TYR A 140 -5.72 5.35 -0.87
N VAL A 141 -5.12 5.34 0.31
CA VAL A 141 -5.49 4.45 1.42
C VAL A 141 -5.85 5.28 2.62
N HIS A 142 -7.02 5.01 3.17
CA HIS A 142 -7.43 5.56 4.46
C HIS A 142 -7.12 4.55 5.57
N ALA A 143 -6.52 5.02 6.66
CA ALA A 143 -6.29 4.23 7.85
C ALA A 143 -7.05 4.84 9.04
N ILE A 144 -7.58 3.97 9.91
CA ILE A 144 -8.25 4.40 11.15
C ILE A 144 -7.24 4.91 12.20
N ASP A 145 -5.97 4.52 12.07
CA ASP A 145 -4.87 5.00 12.91
C ASP A 145 -3.63 5.17 12.05
N GLY A 146 -3.29 6.41 11.74
CA GLY A 146 -2.18 6.84 10.91
C GLY A 146 -0.96 7.35 11.66
N ARG A 147 -0.88 7.13 12.98
CA ARG A 147 0.27 7.61 13.78
C ARG A 147 1.62 7.07 13.32
N ASP A 148 1.62 5.92 12.65
CA ASP A 148 2.79 5.29 12.03
C ASP A 148 2.47 4.84 10.59
N PRO A 149 2.63 5.74 9.59
CA PRO A 149 2.41 5.41 8.19
C PRO A 149 3.31 4.29 7.67
N ASP A 150 4.53 4.17 8.19
CA ASP A 150 5.48 3.14 7.77
C ASP A 150 5.01 1.75 8.21
N ALA A 151 4.45 1.62 9.42
CA ALA A 151 3.87 0.37 9.90
C ALA A 151 2.66 -0.09 9.06
N ILE A 152 1.86 0.84 8.55
CA ILE A 152 0.72 0.55 7.68
C ILE A 152 1.21 0.05 6.31
N VAL A 153 2.27 0.66 5.80
CA VAL A 153 2.81 0.39 4.45
C VAL A 153 3.68 -0.88 4.41
N ALA A 154 4.36 -1.23 5.50
CA ALA A 154 5.23 -2.40 5.58
C ALA A 154 4.56 -3.74 5.14
N PRO A 155 3.36 -4.13 5.61
CA PRO A 155 2.70 -5.34 5.12
C PRO A 155 2.31 -5.22 3.65
N ILE A 156 1.90 -4.03 3.19
CA ILE A 156 1.54 -3.78 1.79
C ILE A 156 2.75 -4.01 0.88
N ARG A 157 3.93 -3.51 1.25
CA ARG A 157 5.19 -3.76 0.51
C ARG A 157 5.58 -5.24 0.49
N THR A 158 5.28 -5.97 1.56
CA THR A 158 5.50 -7.42 1.62
C THR A 158 4.60 -8.16 0.63
N TRP A 159 3.33 -7.80 0.57
CA TRP A 159 2.38 -8.37 -0.39
C TRP A 159 2.76 -8.04 -1.83
N GLU A 160 3.16 -6.79 -2.07
CA GLU A 160 3.64 -6.30 -3.36
C GLU A 160 4.83 -7.10 -3.87
N ASN A 161 5.83 -7.38 -3.01
CA ASN A 161 6.98 -8.22 -3.39
C ASN A 161 6.56 -9.61 -3.91
N TYR A 162 5.58 -10.25 -3.25
CA TYR A 162 5.08 -11.53 -3.72
C TYR A 162 4.18 -11.41 -4.96
N ALA A 163 3.46 -10.29 -5.10
CA ALA A 163 2.64 -10.02 -6.27
C ALA A 163 3.50 -9.82 -7.53
N LEU A 164 4.64 -9.13 -7.42
CA LEU A 164 5.61 -8.97 -8.51
C LEU A 164 6.03 -10.34 -9.09
N GLU A 165 6.43 -11.27 -8.21
CA GLU A 165 6.79 -12.64 -8.62
C GLU A 165 5.58 -13.44 -9.16
N MET A 166 4.42 -13.30 -8.53
CA MET A 166 3.23 -14.09 -8.85
C MET A 166 2.61 -13.70 -10.19
N PHE A 167 2.64 -12.42 -10.54
CA PHE A 167 2.08 -11.89 -11.78
C PHE A 167 3.09 -11.69 -12.90
N ASP A 168 4.36 -12.03 -12.68
CA ASP A 168 5.43 -11.93 -13.69
C ASP A 168 5.59 -10.47 -14.16
N GLU A 169 5.58 -9.54 -13.18
CA GLU A 169 5.68 -8.09 -13.38
C GLU A 169 7.09 -7.70 -13.85
N PRO A 170 7.24 -6.57 -14.57
CA PRO A 170 8.55 -6.13 -15.05
C PRO A 170 9.49 -5.69 -13.92
N GLN A 171 8.93 -5.22 -12.81
CA GLN A 171 9.70 -4.84 -11.62
C GLN A 171 9.95 -6.04 -10.69
N SER A 172 11.05 -5.96 -9.95
CA SER A 172 11.53 -6.98 -9.02
C SER A 172 11.46 -6.51 -7.57
N PRO A 173 11.35 -7.41 -6.57
CA PRO A 173 11.38 -7.04 -5.15
C PRO A 173 12.62 -6.24 -4.72
N SER A 174 13.72 -6.35 -5.47
CA SER A 174 14.98 -5.63 -5.22
C SER A 174 15.00 -4.19 -5.73
N ASP A 175 14.01 -3.79 -6.52
CA ASP A 175 13.90 -2.43 -7.07
C ASP A 175 13.53 -1.43 -5.97
N PRO A 176 13.99 -0.16 -6.09
CA PRO A 176 13.75 0.84 -5.07
C PRO A 176 12.25 1.06 -4.85
N VAL A 177 11.86 1.15 -3.57
CA VAL A 177 10.47 1.36 -3.17
C VAL A 177 10.15 2.85 -3.30
N PRO A 178 9.07 3.23 -4.02
CA PRO A 178 8.63 4.62 -4.08
C PRO A 178 8.21 5.15 -2.71
N ASP A 179 8.54 6.42 -2.45
CA ASP A 179 8.15 7.12 -1.23
C ASP A 179 6.63 7.33 -1.17
N ILE A 180 6.08 7.23 0.04
CA ILE A 180 4.66 7.48 0.30
C ILE A 180 4.41 8.96 0.53
N VAL A 181 3.19 9.43 0.25
CA VAL A 181 2.78 10.81 0.52
C VAL A 181 1.62 10.80 1.51
N VAL A 182 1.81 11.41 2.67
CA VAL A 182 0.79 11.52 3.73
C VAL A 182 0.05 12.85 3.57
N SER A 183 -1.27 12.83 3.71
CA SER A 183 -2.10 14.03 3.58
C SER A 183 -1.71 15.06 4.66
N GLY A 184 -1.42 16.31 4.26
CA GLY A 184 -0.95 17.35 5.18
C GLY A 184 0.57 17.50 5.31
N GLY A 185 1.37 16.68 4.62
CA GLY A 185 2.81 16.90 4.44
C GLY A 185 3.70 16.71 5.68
N HIS A 186 3.15 16.27 6.81
CA HIS A 186 3.91 15.98 8.03
C HIS A 186 4.18 14.48 8.16
N HIS A 187 5.24 14.01 7.47
CA HIS A 187 5.97 12.85 7.98
C HIS A 187 6.93 13.37 9.06
N PRO A 188 6.84 12.92 10.33
CA PRO A 188 8.02 12.99 11.19
C PRO A 188 9.09 12.12 10.51
N ARG A 189 10.06 12.78 9.87
CA ARG A 189 11.17 12.13 9.13
C ARG A 189 11.88 11.12 10.03
N ARG A 190 12.49 10.08 9.47
CA ARG A 190 13.16 9.07 10.28
C ARG A 190 14.22 9.71 11.20
N PRO A 191 14.47 9.18 12.41
CA PRO A 191 15.41 9.80 13.35
C PRO A 191 16.82 10.03 12.77
N ASP A 192 17.27 9.16 11.89
CA ASP A 192 18.53 9.25 11.16
C ASP A 192 18.52 10.35 10.08
N GLU A 193 17.41 10.52 9.35
CA GLU A 193 17.24 11.62 8.38
C GLU A 193 17.09 12.99 9.07
N GLN A 194 16.47 13.04 10.25
CA GLN A 194 16.43 14.24 11.09
C GLN A 194 17.81 14.58 11.64
N ALA A 195 18.57 13.57 12.06
CA ALA A 195 19.96 13.75 12.51
C ALA A 195 20.84 14.26 11.35
N GLN A 196 20.72 13.70 10.15
CA GLN A 196 21.50 14.14 8.99
C GLN A 196 21.17 15.58 8.57
N ARG A 197 19.88 15.95 8.49
CA ARG A 197 19.51 17.32 8.12
C ARG A 197 19.86 18.35 9.18
N SER A 198 19.77 18.01 10.47
CA SER A 198 20.24 18.90 11.54
C SER A 198 21.77 19.09 11.51
N LEU A 199 22.52 18.11 11.01
CA LEU A 199 23.95 18.24 10.72
C LEU A 199 24.21 19.11 9.47
N GLU A 200 23.42 18.95 8.41
CA GLU A 200 23.50 19.79 7.20
C GLU A 200 23.15 21.26 7.51
N GLU A 201 22.04 21.52 8.20
CA GLU A 201 21.60 22.86 8.60
C GLU A 201 22.62 23.54 9.53
N ARG A 202 23.27 22.78 10.43
CA ARG A 202 24.38 23.30 11.25
C ARG A 202 25.61 23.63 10.39
N THR A 203 25.89 22.84 9.36
CA THR A 203 27.05 23.05 8.49
C THR A 203 26.84 24.25 7.58
N ASP A 204 25.63 24.42 7.05
CA ASP A 204 25.26 25.55 6.20
C ASP A 204 25.13 26.85 7.00
N GLY A 205 24.58 26.80 8.22
CA GLY A 205 24.59 27.93 9.15
C GLY A 205 26.00 28.39 9.53
N GLN A 206 26.93 27.45 9.73
CA GLN A 206 28.33 27.75 10.02
C GLN A 206 29.09 28.30 8.80
N ARG A 207 28.72 27.90 7.58
CA ARG A 207 29.25 28.48 6.35
C ARG A 207 28.76 29.91 6.15
N ALA A 208 27.47 30.17 6.40
CA ALA A 208 26.89 31.51 6.30
C ALA A 208 27.42 32.49 7.35
N SER A 209 27.72 32.02 8.57
CA SER A 209 28.32 32.87 9.60
C SER A 209 29.77 33.26 9.32
N ASN A 210 30.53 32.39 8.63
CA ASN A 210 31.93 32.65 8.30
C ASN A 210 32.13 33.55 7.07
N ASP A 211 31.08 33.79 6.29
CA ASP A 211 31.12 34.61 5.06
C ASP A 211 30.50 36.01 5.26
N SER A 212 30.14 36.35 6.51
CA SER A 212 29.64 37.69 6.87
C SER A 212 30.82 38.66 7.05
N PRO A 213 30.90 39.78 6.31
CA PRO A 213 31.95 40.77 6.49
C PRO A 213 31.91 41.38 7.90
N PRO A 214 33.05 41.75 8.50
CA PRO A 214 33.04 42.37 9.83
C PRO A 214 32.33 43.73 9.75
N THR A 215 31.23 43.89 10.48
CA THR A 215 30.65 45.21 10.76
C THR A 215 31.53 45.93 11.78
N ASP A 216 32.30 46.92 11.33
CA ASP A 216 32.97 47.88 12.20
C ASP A 216 31.90 48.77 12.87
N ASP A 217 31.65 48.53 14.15
CA ASP A 217 30.98 49.48 15.04
C ASP A 217 31.99 49.91 16.11
N GLN A 218 32.51 51.12 15.96
CA GLN A 218 33.20 51.85 17.01
C GLN A 218 32.43 53.15 17.27
N SER A 219 31.62 53.13 18.33
CA SER A 219 31.28 54.33 19.09
C SER A 219 32.35 54.56 20.16
N PRO A 220 32.72 55.81 20.44
CA PRO A 220 33.07 56.16 21.82
C PRO A 220 32.31 57.39 22.33
N ASP A 221 31.87 57.25 23.58
CA ASP A 221 31.41 58.28 24.52
C ASP A 221 32.34 59.51 24.60
N ASP A 222 31.75 60.70 24.75
CA ASP A 222 32.38 61.81 25.49
C ASP A 222 31.32 62.66 26.23
N ALA A 223 31.33 62.48 27.55
CA ALA A 223 31.09 63.37 28.71
C ALA A 223 30.06 64.53 28.74
N PRO A 224 29.57 64.91 29.96
CA PRO A 224 28.50 65.89 30.16
C PRO A 224 28.99 67.28 30.64
N SER A 225 28.29 68.37 30.29
CA SER A 225 28.36 69.65 31.01
C SER A 225 27.16 70.59 30.76
N GLU A 226 26.50 70.92 31.86
CA GLU A 226 25.76 72.13 32.29
C GLU A 226 25.27 73.24 31.32
N SER A 227 24.03 73.65 31.62
CA SER A 227 23.51 75.03 31.74
C SER A 227 23.18 75.84 30.49
N GLY A 228 21.96 76.41 30.50
CA GLY A 228 21.50 77.41 29.55
C GLY A 228 19.98 77.52 29.58
N ASP A 229 19.47 78.26 30.56
CA ASP A 229 18.17 78.93 30.49
C ASP A 229 18.02 79.66 29.14
N ILE A 230 16.81 79.70 28.60
CA ILE A 230 16.12 80.91 28.11
C ILE A 230 14.70 80.51 27.65
N ASP A 231 13.77 81.33 28.13
CA ASP A 231 12.34 81.30 27.96
C ASP A 231 11.81 81.53 26.53
N ASP A 232 10.51 81.27 26.42
CA ASP A 232 9.48 82.04 25.72
C ASP A 232 9.07 81.72 24.26
N GLU A 233 7.73 81.58 24.18
CA GLU A 233 6.74 81.59 23.08
C GLU A 233 6.51 80.34 22.20
#